data_AF-A0A7V9SZC8-F1
#
_entry.id   AF-A0A7V9SZC8-F1
#
_cell.length_a   1.000
_cell.length_b   1.000
_cell.length_c   1.000
_cell.angle_alpha   90.00
_cell.angle_beta   90.00
_cell.angle_gamma   90.00
#
_symmetry.space_group_name_H-M   'P 1'
#
loop_
_entity.id
_entity.type
_entity.pdbx_description
1 polymer ?
#
loop_
_entity_poly.entity_id
_entity_poly.type
_entity_poly.pdbx_seq_one_letter_code
_entity_poly.pdbx_strand_id
1 'polypeptide(L)'
;MLAVSGGALVMLSSPYGRRGVFYEEWENGMEWERFEVLATSVPRIAPEFLEAERASLPGWVYRQEYLCSFESTDQTAFTTDLIESAFSHDVKPLVFSDLEDAS
;
A
#
# COMPACT_ATOMS: atom_id res chain seq x y z
N MET A 1 -13.92 4.25 -26.62
CA MET A 1 -14.45 3.57 -25.42
C MET A 1 -13.88 2.16 -25.41
N LEU A 2 -13.14 1.73 -24.38
CA LEU A 2 -12.43 0.44 -24.37
C LEU A 2 -13.37 -0.75 -24.65
N ALA A 3 -14.58 -0.70 -24.09
CA ALA A 3 -15.64 -1.69 -24.31
C ALA A 3 -16.09 -1.84 -25.78
N VAL A 4 -15.77 -0.86 -26.65
CA VAL A 4 -16.15 -0.88 -28.07
C VAL A 4 -14.96 -1.21 -28.97
N SER A 5 -13.76 -0.78 -28.59
CA SER A 5 -12.57 -0.95 -29.42
C SER A 5 -11.74 -2.19 -29.10
N GLY A 6 -11.96 -2.83 -27.93
CA GLY A 6 -11.10 -3.92 -27.46
C GLY A 6 -9.64 -3.48 -27.25
N GLY A 7 -9.43 -2.21 -26.89
CA GLY A 7 -8.09 -1.67 -26.64
C GLY A 7 -7.54 -2.12 -25.28
N ALA A 8 -6.25 -1.88 -25.04
CA ALA A 8 -5.61 -2.14 -23.76
C ALA A 8 -5.66 -0.91 -22.83
N LEU A 9 -5.77 -1.15 -21.52
CA LEU A 9 -5.55 -0.15 -20.48
C LEU A 9 -4.14 -0.35 -19.91
N VAL A 10 -3.37 0.73 -19.81
CA VAL A 10 -2.04 0.71 -19.18
C VAL A 10 -2.05 1.71 -18.04
N MET A 11 -1.69 1.24 -16.85
CA MET A 11 -1.50 2.08 -15.66
C MET A 11 -0.01 2.15 -15.32
N LEU A 12 0.54 3.37 -15.30
CA LEU A 12 1.92 3.66 -14.94
C LEU A 12 1.91 4.53 -13.70
N SER A 13 2.42 4.01 -12.59
CA SER A 13 2.45 4.73 -11.32
C SER A 13 3.57 4.24 -10.41
N SER A 14 3.73 4.90 -9.27
CA SER A 14 4.61 4.48 -8.17
C SER A 14 3.78 4.34 -6.89
N PRO A 15 4.24 3.54 -5.91
CA PRO A 15 3.53 3.41 -4.65
C PRO A 15 3.40 4.74 -3.91
N TYR A 16 2.23 4.97 -3.29
CA TYR A 16 2.00 6.06 -2.36
C TYR A 16 1.10 5.57 -1.23
N GLY A 17 1.67 4.66 -0.45
CA GLY A 17 1.02 3.83 0.53
C GLY A 17 -0.09 2.91 0.00
N ARG A 18 -0.71 2.16 0.91
CA ARG A 18 -1.77 1.17 0.63
C ARG A 18 -3.14 1.81 0.35
N ARG A 19 -3.25 2.61 -0.71
CA ARG A 19 -4.49 3.33 -1.05
C ARG A 19 -4.68 3.59 -2.53
N GLY A 20 -5.95 3.74 -2.92
CA GLY A 20 -6.36 4.19 -4.25
C GLY A 20 -6.29 3.10 -5.32
N VAL A 21 -6.84 3.43 -6.49
CA VAL A 21 -7.09 2.46 -7.56
C VAL A 21 -5.85 1.69 -8.01
N PHE A 22 -4.68 2.35 -8.07
CA PHE A 22 -3.46 1.66 -8.50
C PHE A 22 -3.04 0.58 -7.51
N TYR A 23 -3.08 0.87 -6.20
CA TYR A 23 -2.78 -0.12 -5.16
C TYR A 23 -3.80 -1.26 -5.17
N GLU A 24 -5.10 -0.93 -5.23
CA GLU A 24 -6.19 -1.93 -5.20
C GLU A 24 -6.08 -2.90 -6.38
N GLU A 25 -5.90 -2.38 -7.60
CA GLU A 25 -5.72 -3.19 -8.80
C GLU A 25 -4.37 -3.93 -8.81
N TRP A 26 -3.30 -3.32 -8.28
CA TRP A 26 -2.00 -3.97 -8.15
C TRP A 26 -2.07 -5.18 -7.22
N GLU A 27 -2.66 -5.06 -6.03
CA GLU A 27 -2.75 -6.17 -5.08
C GLU A 27 -3.81 -7.22 -5.47
N ASN A 28 -4.98 -6.79 -5.94
CA ASN A 28 -6.15 -7.67 -6.05
C ASN A 28 -6.70 -7.83 -7.48
N GLY A 29 -6.23 -7.06 -8.45
CA GLY A 29 -6.77 -7.08 -9.82
C GLY A 29 -6.49 -8.40 -10.55
N MET A 30 -7.51 -9.00 -11.16
CA MET A 30 -7.39 -10.37 -11.71
C MET A 30 -6.87 -10.44 -13.14
N GLU A 31 -7.09 -9.40 -13.97
CA GLU A 31 -6.82 -9.44 -15.42
C GLU A 31 -5.59 -8.60 -15.83
N TRP A 32 -4.71 -8.28 -14.88
CA TRP A 32 -3.53 -7.46 -15.13
C TRP A 32 -2.27 -8.28 -15.34
N GLU A 33 -1.55 -7.96 -16.43
CA GLU A 33 -0.12 -8.22 -16.52
C GLU A 33 0.63 -7.12 -15.75
N ARG A 34 1.46 -7.51 -14.78
CA ARG A 34 2.12 -6.58 -13.85
C ARG A 34 3.61 -6.52 -14.14
N PHE A 35 4.15 -5.32 -14.13
CA PHE A 35 5.57 -5.05 -14.35
C PHE A 35 6.11 -4.18 -13.23
N GLU A 36 7.15 -4.64 -12.57
CA GLU A 36 7.84 -3.93 -11.51
C GLU A 36 9.32 -3.82 -11.87
N VAL A 37 9.88 -2.62 -11.70
CA VAL A 37 11.30 -2.37 -11.92
C VAL A 37 11.84 -1.58 -10.74
N LEU A 38 12.49 -2.29 -9.82
CA LEU A 38 13.18 -1.69 -8.69
C LEU A 38 14.31 -0.78 -9.17
N ALA A 39 14.59 0.30 -8.45
CA ALA A 39 15.71 1.18 -8.76
C ALA A 39 17.07 0.45 -8.76
N THR A 40 17.21 -0.57 -7.91
CA THR A 40 18.39 -1.45 -7.84
C THR A 40 18.61 -2.30 -9.10
N SER A 41 17.57 -2.46 -9.92
CA SER A 41 17.62 -3.21 -11.18
C SER A 41 17.88 -2.31 -12.40
N VAL A 42 18.00 -0.98 -12.20
CA VAL A 42 18.23 -0.02 -13.28
C VAL A 42 19.73 0.33 -13.35
N PRO A 43 20.48 -0.13 -14.37
CA PRO A 43 21.95 0.08 -14.43
C PRO A 43 22.37 1.55 -14.56
N ARG A 44 21.42 2.44 -14.88
CA ARG A 44 21.63 3.88 -14.98
C ARG A 44 21.70 4.57 -13.62
N ILE A 45 21.23 3.91 -12.56
CA ILE A 45 21.24 4.42 -11.20
C ILE A 45 22.48 3.85 -10.51
N ALA A 46 23.36 4.73 -10.03
CA ALA A 46 24.59 4.32 -9.36
C ALA A 46 24.27 3.60 -8.03
N PRO A 47 24.89 2.44 -7.73
CA PRO A 47 24.71 1.78 -6.45
C PRO A 47 25.05 2.67 -5.24
N GLU A 48 26.06 3.53 -5.38
CA GLU A 48 26.50 4.45 -4.33
C GLU A 48 25.45 5.52 -4.03
N PHE A 49 24.67 5.94 -5.04
CA PHE A 49 23.55 6.84 -4.85
C PHE A 49 22.44 6.17 -4.03
N LEU A 50 22.09 4.92 -4.35
CA LEU A 50 21.07 4.17 -3.61
C LEU A 50 21.48 3.92 -2.16
N GLU A 51 22.77 3.67 -1.89
CA GLU A 51 23.25 3.53 -0.52
C GLU A 51 23.23 4.83 0.27
N ALA A 52 23.55 5.96 -0.38
CA ALA A 52 23.43 7.27 0.24
C ALA A 52 21.98 7.59 0.61
N GLU A 53 21.03 7.32 -0.29
CA GLU A 53 19.59 7.50 -0.04
C GLU A 53 19.07 6.56 1.06
N ARG A 54 19.50 5.30 1.05
CA ARG A 54 19.12 4.33 2.10
C ARG A 54 19.61 4.74 3.48
N ALA A 55 20.75 5.42 3.57
CA ALA A 55 21.30 5.91 4.83
C ALA A 55 20.67 7.24 5.29
N SER A 56 20.15 8.06 4.36
CA SER A 56 19.62 9.39 4.65
C SER A 56 18.11 9.39 4.92
N LEU A 57 17.36 8.48 4.30
CA LEU A 57 15.89 8.44 4.37
C LEU A 57 15.39 7.49 5.48
N PRO A 58 14.19 7.77 6.04
CA PRO A 58 13.47 6.76 6.81
C PRO A 58 13.27 5.50 5.95
N GLY A 59 13.42 4.32 6.56
CA GLY A 59 13.43 3.07 5.80
C GLY A 59 12.15 2.81 4.99
N TRP A 60 10.99 3.25 5.45
CA TRP A 60 9.74 3.15 4.71
C TRP A 60 9.72 4.06 3.47
N VAL A 61 10.25 5.28 3.57
CA VAL A 61 10.40 6.19 2.41
C VAL A 61 11.31 5.55 1.38
N TYR A 62 12.47 5.05 1.79
CA TYR A 62 13.39 4.39 0.86
C TYR A 62 12.74 3.20 0.13
N ARG A 63 12.02 2.33 0.86
CA ARG A 63 11.34 1.19 0.25
C ARG A 63 10.23 1.61 -0.71
N GLN A 64 9.47 2.65 -0.38
CA GLN A 64 8.42 3.17 -1.25
C GLN A 64 9.00 3.73 -2.55
N GLU A 65 10.00 4.59 -2.44
CA GLU A 65 10.56 5.33 -3.58
C GLU A 65 11.46 4.47 -4.47
N TYR A 66 12.26 3.56 -3.88
CA TYR A 66 13.28 2.82 -4.61
C TYR A 66 12.99 1.33 -4.79
N LEU A 67 12.16 0.73 -3.93
CA LEU A 67 11.87 -0.70 -3.94
C LEU A 67 10.39 -1.01 -4.22
N CYS A 68 9.64 -0.05 -4.75
CA CYS A 68 8.24 -0.24 -5.16
C CYS A 68 7.32 -0.81 -4.06
N SER A 69 7.63 -0.55 -2.79
CA SER A 69 6.86 -1.06 -1.65
C SER A 69 5.63 -0.18 -1.34
N PHE A 70 4.47 -0.80 -1.19
CA PHE A 70 3.27 -0.15 -0.64
C PHE A 70 3.29 -0.13 0.89
N GLU A 71 3.88 0.93 1.44
CA GLU A 71 4.00 1.12 2.90
C GLU A 71 2.66 1.57 3.54
N SER A 72 2.49 1.29 4.85
CA SER A 72 1.39 1.90 5.60
C SER A 72 1.68 3.40 5.80
N THR A 73 0.67 4.25 5.64
CA THR A 73 0.86 5.70 5.80
C THR A 73 1.30 6.03 7.22
N ASP A 74 2.29 6.91 7.31
CA ASP A 74 2.98 7.45 8.48
C ASP A 74 2.07 8.20 9.49
N GLN A 75 0.78 8.30 9.22
CA GLN A 75 -0.23 8.82 10.16
C GLN A 75 -0.85 7.75 11.07
N THR A 76 -0.46 6.48 10.92
CA THR A 76 -1.10 5.37 11.64
C THR A 76 -0.21 4.91 12.80
N ALA A 77 -0.74 4.95 14.03
CA ALA A 77 -0.03 4.42 15.20
C ALA A 77 0.16 2.89 15.16
N PHE A 78 -0.64 2.20 14.35
CA PHE A 78 -0.62 0.76 14.14
C PHE A 78 -0.52 0.47 12.64
N THR A 79 0.24 -0.57 12.27
CA THR A 79 0.31 -1.00 10.87
C THR A 79 -1.02 -1.63 10.45
N THR A 80 -1.33 -1.62 9.15
CA THR A 80 -2.53 -2.29 8.61
C THR A 80 -2.56 -3.76 9.02
N ASP A 81 -1.43 -4.47 8.89
CA ASP A 81 -1.34 -5.90 9.25
C ASP A 81 -1.60 -6.15 10.75
N LEU A 82 -1.20 -5.22 11.62
CA LEU A 82 -1.47 -5.29 13.05
C LEU A 82 -2.94 -5.07 13.37
N ILE A 83 -3.61 -4.17 12.64
CA ILE A 83 -5.05 -3.94 12.77
C ILE A 83 -5.83 -5.16 12.27
N GLU A 84 -5.47 -5.70 11.10
CA GLU A 84 -6.12 -6.88 10.52
C GLU A 84 -5.98 -8.12 11.41
N SER A 85 -4.79 -8.34 11.98
CA SER A 85 -4.57 -9.45 12.92
C SER A 85 -5.24 -9.25 14.28
N ALA A 86 -5.65 -8.03 14.63
CA ALA A 86 -6.38 -7.76 15.87
C ALA A 86 -7.86 -8.17 15.80
N PHE A 87 -8.42 -8.43 14.62
CA PHE A 87 -9.80 -8.91 14.50
C PHE A 87 -9.90 -10.38 14.92
N SER A 88 -10.74 -10.66 15.93
CA SER A 88 -11.10 -12.01 16.36
C SER A 88 -12.61 -12.12 16.56
N HIS A 89 -13.15 -13.29 16.19
CA HIS A 89 -14.56 -13.63 16.42
C HIS A 89 -14.82 -14.15 17.85
N ASP A 90 -13.76 -14.33 18.65
CA ASP A 90 -13.86 -14.89 20.01
C ASP A 90 -14.26 -13.84 21.07
N VAL A 91 -14.25 -12.56 20.70
CA VAL A 91 -14.63 -11.47 21.60
C VAL A 91 -16.08 -11.08 21.32
N LYS A 92 -16.95 -11.27 22.30
CA LYS A 92 -18.36 -10.84 22.21
C LYS A 92 -18.43 -9.31 22.18
N PRO A 93 -19.12 -8.69 21.20
CA PRO A 93 -19.24 -7.23 21.13
C PRO A 93 -19.88 -6.64 22.39
N LEU A 94 -19.37 -5.50 22.85
CA LEU A 94 -20.01 -4.72 23.90
C LEU A 94 -21.25 -4.04 23.31
N VAL A 95 -22.41 -4.38 23.87
CA VAL A 95 -23.68 -3.72 23.56
C VAL A 95 -23.96 -2.78 24.71
N PHE A 96 -23.96 -1.48 24.43
CA PHE A 96 -24.43 -0.48 25.37
C PHE A 96 -25.91 -0.24 25.06
N SER A 97 -26.79 -0.62 25.98
CA SER A 97 -28.16 -0.11 25.96
C SER A 97 -28.10 1.38 26.28
N ASP A 98 -28.76 2.21 25.47
CA ASP A 98 -28.87 3.64 25.73
C ASP A 98 -29.29 3.87 27.20
N LEU A 99 -28.67 4.86 27.83
CA LEU A 99 -28.95 5.28 29.21
C LEU A 99 -30.35 5.93 29.28
N GLU A 100 -31.41 5.15 29.09
CA GLU A 100 -32.74 5.48 29.59
C GLU A 100 -32.83 4.91 31.00
N ASP A 101 -32.44 5.71 31.99
CA ASP A 101 -32.99 5.73 33.36
C ASP A 101 -32.14 6.66 34.24
N ALA A 102 -32.31 7.96 34.03
CA ALA A 102 -32.02 8.97 35.04
C ALA A 102 -33.30 9.80 35.24
N SER A 103 -34.23 9.25 36.03
CA SER A 103 -35.33 9.99 36.67
C SER A 103 -35.03 10.18 38.15
#